data_AF-A0A522YZK6-F1
#
_entry.id   AF-A0A522YZK6-F1
#
_cell.length_a   1.000
_cell.length_b   1.000
_cell.length_c   1.000
_cell.angle_alpha   90.00
_cell.angle_beta   90.00
_cell.angle_gamma   90.00
#
_symmetry.space_group_name_H-M   'P 1'
#
loop_
_entity.id
_entity.type
_entity.pdbx_description
1 polymer ?
#
loop_
_entity_poly.entity_id
_entity_poly.type
_entity_poly.pdbx_seq_one_letter_code
_entity_poly.pdbx_strand_id
1 'polypeptide(L)'
;MVNTGDDFLTALRSLTMVEKLIYDNKEFDSKSDLYKKLPTGMQYPSFTFILEILEKQNKIMFDNAGSIFWTGSASPKLRQSLEKAVEY
;
A
#
# COMPACT_ATOMS: atom_id res chain seq x y z
N MET A 1 -21.80 -15.88 -16.09
CA MET A 1 -20.47 -15.77 -16.72
C MET A 1 -19.75 -14.65 -16.01
N VAL A 2 -18.57 -14.90 -15.45
CA VAL A 2 -17.75 -13.86 -14.81
C VAL A 2 -17.16 -13.01 -15.95
N ASN A 3 -17.41 -11.70 -15.95
CA ASN A 3 -16.87 -10.80 -16.98
C ASN A 3 -15.45 -10.40 -16.59
N THR A 4 -14.48 -11.26 -16.91
CA THR A 4 -13.08 -11.16 -16.48
C THR A 4 -12.43 -9.80 -16.82
N GLY A 5 -12.91 -9.08 -17.84
CA GLY A 5 -12.41 -7.76 -18.21
C GLY A 5 -12.82 -6.65 -17.22
N ASP A 6 -14.07 -6.64 -16.76
CA ASP A 6 -14.59 -5.63 -15.83
C ASP A 6 -14.00 -5.80 -14.43
N ASP A 7 -13.79 -7.05 -13.99
CA ASP A 7 -13.19 -7.37 -12.70
C ASP A 7 -11.72 -6.91 -12.62
N PHE A 8 -10.96 -7.09 -13.69
CA PHE A 8 -9.56 -6.64 -13.76
C PHE A 8 -9.45 -5.11 -13.68
N LEU A 9 -10.29 -4.38 -14.44
CA LEU A 9 -10.33 -2.92 -14.38
C LEU A 9 -10.72 -2.42 -12.98
N THR A 10 -11.65 -3.10 -12.32
CA THR A 10 -12.08 -2.77 -10.95
C THR A 10 -10.94 -2.96 -9.94
N ALA A 11 -10.18 -4.06 -10.07
CA ALA A 11 -8.99 -4.31 -9.24
C ALA A 11 -7.91 -3.24 -9.45
N LEU A 12 -7.61 -2.89 -10.71
CA LEU A 12 -6.64 -1.84 -11.04
C LEU A 12 -7.05 -0.46 -10.51
N ARG A 13 -8.33 -0.10 -10.61
CA ARG A 13 -8.86 1.15 -10.04
C ARG A 13 -8.69 1.18 -8.53
N SER A 14 -8.96 0.06 -7.86
CA SER A 14 -8.81 -0.07 -6.41
C SER A 14 -7.35 0.08 -5.97
N LEU A 15 -6.42 -0.61 -6.66
CA LEU A 15 -4.98 -0.50 -6.43
C LEU A 15 -4.51 0.96 -6.61
N THR A 16 -4.84 1.57 -7.75
CA THR A 16 -4.42 2.94 -8.09
C THR A 16 -4.96 3.95 -7.09
N MET A 17 -6.19 3.75 -6.60
CA MET A 17 -6.81 4.62 -5.61
C MET A 17 -6.09 4.56 -4.26
N VAL A 18 -5.81 3.36 -3.74
CA VAL A 18 -5.07 3.20 -2.48
C VAL A 18 -3.66 3.77 -2.63
N GLU A 19 -2.97 3.45 -3.72
CA GLU A 19 -1.63 3.96 -4.00
C GLU A 19 -1.61 5.49 -4.02
N LYS A 20 -2.55 6.12 -4.75
CA LYS A 20 -2.66 7.58 -4.82
C LYS A 20 -2.94 8.19 -3.45
N LEU A 21 -3.82 7.58 -2.66
CA LEU A 21 -4.17 8.10 -1.34
C LEU A 21 -2.96 8.11 -0.39
N ILE A 22 -2.14 7.05 -0.42
CA ILE A 22 -0.88 7.00 0.33
C ILE A 22 0.14 7.99 -0.23
N TYR A 23 0.27 8.07 -1.55
CA TYR A 23 1.15 9.04 -2.19
C TYR A 23 0.81 10.50 -1.82
N ASP A 24 -0.48 10.86 -1.78
CA ASP A 24 -0.91 12.24 -1.51
C ASP A 24 -0.73 12.61 -0.02
N ASN A 25 -1.00 11.68 0.90
CA ASN A 25 -0.93 11.94 2.34
C ASN A 25 0.47 11.66 2.94
N LYS A 26 1.34 10.96 2.21
CA LYS A 26 2.69 10.50 2.59
C LYS A 26 2.75 9.52 3.75
N GLU A 27 1.84 9.61 4.70
CA GLU A 27 1.84 8.81 5.92
C GLU A 27 0.42 8.55 6.44
N PHE A 28 0.27 7.44 7.13
CA PHE A 28 -0.91 7.09 7.93
C PHE A 28 -0.50 6.42 9.24
N ASP A 29 -1.07 6.84 10.36
CA ASP A 29 -0.79 6.27 11.68
C ASP A 29 -1.19 4.79 11.80
N SER A 30 -2.16 4.34 10.99
CA SER A 30 -2.58 2.94 10.97
C SER A 30 -3.28 2.55 9.68
N LYS A 31 -3.35 1.23 9.43
CA LYS A 31 -4.22 0.63 8.39
C LYS A 31 -5.67 1.08 8.52
N SER A 32 -6.15 1.26 9.75
CA SER A 32 -7.53 1.66 10.00
C SER A 32 -7.81 3.11 9.56
N ASP A 33 -6.85 4.00 9.72
CA ASP A 33 -7.00 5.41 9.35
C ASP A 33 -6.92 5.61 7.84
N LEU A 34 -6.08 4.82 7.17
CA LEU A 34 -6.10 4.72 5.71
C LEU A 34 -7.43 4.15 5.22
N TYR A 35 -7.91 3.05 5.80
CA TYR A 35 -9.14 2.38 5.36
C TYR A 35 -10.38 3.28 5.47
N LYS A 36 -10.49 4.08 6.54
CA LYS A 36 -11.59 5.05 6.74
C LYS A 36 -11.64 6.13 5.65
N LYS A 37 -10.52 6.44 4.99
CA LYS A 37 -10.45 7.43 3.90
C LYS A 37 -10.80 6.85 2.53
N LEU A 38 -10.99 5.52 2.41
CA LEU A 38 -11.36 4.88 1.16
C LEU A 38 -12.87 4.97 0.90
N PRO A 39 -13.32 4.91 -0.36
CA PRO A 39 -14.74 4.89 -0.68
C PRO A 39 -15.45 3.70 -0.03
N THR A 40 -16.70 3.94 0.34
CA THR A 40 -17.60 2.91 0.85
C THR A 40 -17.74 1.77 -0.15
N GLY A 41 -17.55 0.53 0.30
CA GLY A 41 -17.73 -0.68 -0.51
C GLY A 41 -16.44 -1.42 -0.87
N MET A 42 -15.26 -0.88 -0.56
CA MET A 42 -14.03 -1.67 -0.62
C MET A 42 -14.08 -2.79 0.43
N GLN A 43 -13.74 -4.01 0.02
CA GLN A 43 -13.61 -5.12 0.96
C GLN A 43 -12.26 -5.07 1.66
N TYR A 44 -12.26 -5.26 2.98
CA TYR A 44 -11.04 -5.25 3.78
C TYR A 44 -9.95 -6.23 3.29
N PRO A 45 -10.28 -7.48 2.85
CA PRO A 45 -9.28 -8.37 2.27
C PRO A 45 -8.61 -7.85 0.99
N SER A 46 -9.36 -7.16 0.12
CA SER A 46 -8.80 -6.53 -1.08
C SER A 46 -7.87 -5.38 -0.72
N PHE A 47 -8.26 -4.58 0.28
CA PHE A 47 -7.43 -3.52 0.83
C PHE A 47 -6.10 -4.06 1.38
N THR A 48 -6.14 -5.10 2.22
CA THR A 48 -4.92 -5.69 2.78
C THR A 48 -4.01 -6.27 1.71
N PHE A 49 -4.57 -6.93 0.70
CA PHE A 49 -3.80 -7.47 -0.41
C PHE A 49 -3.13 -6.37 -1.25
N ILE A 50 -3.82 -5.24 -1.47
CA ILE A 50 -3.24 -4.07 -2.14
C ILE A 50 -2.03 -3.55 -1.35
N LEU A 51 -2.14 -3.45 -0.02
CA LEU A 51 -1.01 -3.02 0.80
C LEU A 51 0.20 -3.95 0.67
N GLU A 52 -0.02 -5.27 0.67
CA GLU A 52 1.06 -6.25 0.46
C GLU A 52 1.74 -6.09 -0.91
N ILE A 53 0.96 -5.80 -1.96
CA ILE A 53 1.51 -5.53 -3.29
C ILE A 53 2.42 -4.29 -3.24
N LEU A 54 1.94 -3.19 -2.64
CA LEU A 54 2.68 -1.94 -2.58
C LEU A 54 3.95 -2.06 -1.73
N GLU A 55 3.89 -2.84 -0.65
CA GLU A 55 5.05 -3.14 0.20
C GLU A 55 6.10 -3.96 -0.56
N LYS A 56 5.69 -5.03 -1.25
CA LYS A 56 6.57 -5.86 -2.11
C LYS A 56 7.21 -5.05 -3.25
N GLN A 57 6.49 -4.05 -3.75
CA GLN A 57 7.00 -3.11 -4.76
C GLN A 57 7.91 -2.01 -4.20
N ASN A 58 8.14 -1.99 -2.89
CA ASN A 58 8.93 -0.96 -2.21
C ASN A 58 8.36 0.47 -2.34
N LYS A 59 7.03 0.57 -2.46
CA LYS A 59 6.32 1.87 -2.51
C LYS A 59 5.88 2.34 -1.12
N ILE A 60 5.62 1.40 -0.21
CA ILE A 60 5.23 1.70 1.18
C ILE A 60 5.98 0.83 2.17
N MET A 61 6.26 1.34 3.36
CA MET A 61 6.79 0.58 4.51
C MET A 61 5.83 0.65 5.68
N PHE A 62 5.90 -0.37 6.54
CA PHE A 62 5.30 -0.34 7.86
C PHE A 62 6.38 -0.13 8.92
N ASP A 63 6.07 0.62 9.97
CA ASP A 63 6.87 0.59 11.19
C ASP A 63 6.38 -0.52 12.15
N ASN A 64 7.04 -0.64 13.30
CA ASN A 64 6.67 -1.60 14.34
C ASN A 64 5.30 -1.32 15.00
N ALA A 65 4.80 -0.08 14.91
CA ALA A 65 3.49 0.31 15.45
C ALA A 65 2.35 0.06 14.45
N GLY A 66 2.67 -0.22 13.19
CA GLY A 66 1.71 -0.43 12.11
C GLY A 66 1.37 0.83 11.32
N SER A 67 2.11 1.92 11.51
CA SER A 67 2.03 3.13 10.69
C SER A 67 2.55 2.83 9.27
N ILE A 68 2.03 3.55 8.28
CA ILE A 68 2.29 3.33 6.85
C ILE A 68 3.00 4.56 6.30
N PHE A 69 4.17 4.36 5.69
CA PHE A 69 4.97 5.43 5.10
C PHE A 69 5.13 5.24 3.61
N TRP A 70 4.95 6.31 2.85
CA TRP A 70 5.34 6.35 1.44
C TRP A 70 6.86 6.42 1.31
N THR A 71 7.48 5.45 0.66
CA THR A 71 8.95 5.39 0.52
C THR A 71 9.50 6.06 -0.72
N GLY A 72 8.65 6.62 -1.58
CA GLY A 72 9.04 6.94 -2.95
C GLY A 72 9.38 5.66 -3.73
N SER A 73 9.86 5.80 -4.96
CA SER A 73 10.40 4.67 -5.73
C SER A 73 11.77 4.23 -5.16
N ALA A 74 11.80 3.82 -3.89
CA ALA A 74 12.99 3.33 -3.24
C ALA A 74 13.49 2.09 -3.98
N SER A 75 14.75 2.12 -4.44
CA SER A 75 15.33 0.92 -5.04
C SER A 75 15.42 -0.20 -3.99
N PRO A 76 15.25 -1.48 -4.37
CA PRO A 76 15.41 -2.60 -3.44
C PRO A 76 16.76 -2.58 -2.71
N LYS A 77 17.80 -2.12 -3.40
CA LYS A 77 19.15 -1.94 -2.85
C LYS A 77 19.19 -0.92 -1.70
N LEU A 78 18.48 0.20 -1.85
CA LEU A 78 18.42 1.24 -0.82
C LEU A 78 17.74 0.71 0.45
N ARG A 79 16.65 -0.05 0.29
CA ARG A 79 15.96 -0.70 1.43
C ARG A 79 16.87 -1.66 2.18
N GLN A 80 17.53 -2.57 1.48
CA GLN A 80 18.46 -3.51 2.10
C GLN A 80 19.61 -2.81 2.82
N SER A 81 20.07 -1.66 2.31
CA SER A 81 21.09 -0.85 2.98
C SER A 81 20.55 -0.19 4.25
N LEU A 82 19.30 0.27 4.28
CA LEU A 82 18.66 0.85 5.46
C LEU A 82 18.41 -0.21 6.55
N GLU A 83 17.89 -1.38 6.17
CA GLU A 83 17.65 -2.50 7.09
C GLU A 83 18.94 -2.91 7.80
N LYS A 84 20.03 -3.11 7.05
CA LYS A 84 21.34 -3.46 7.62
C LYS A 84 21.90 -2.36 8.53
N ALA A 85 21.63 -1.09 8.25
CA ALA A 85 22.13 0.01 9.05
C ALA A 85 21.45 0.11 10.43
N VAL A 86 20.22 -0.39 10.58
CA VAL A 86 19.48 -0.43 11.85
C VAL A 86 19.83 -1.66 12.69
N GLU A 87 20.42 -2.69 12.07
CA GLU A 87 20.91 -3.90 12.77
C GLU A 87 22.25 -3.71 13.50
N TYR A 88 22.91 -2.54 13.38
CA TYR A 88 24.14 -2.17 14.09
C TYR A 88 23.86 -1.15 15.21
#